data_AF-A0AAW9V7B8-F1
#
_entry.id   AF-A0AAW9V7B8-F1
#
_cell.length_a   1.000
_cell.length_b   1.000
_cell.length_c   1.000
_cell.angle_alpha   90.00
_cell.angle_beta   90.00
_cell.angle_gamma   90.00
#
_symmetry.space_group_name_H-M   'P 1'
#
loop_
_entity.id
_entity.type
_entity.pdbx_description
1 polymer ?
#
loop_
_entity_poly.entity_id
_entity_poly.type
_entity_poly.pdbx_seq_one_letter_code
_entity_poly.pdbx_strand_id
1 'polypeptide(L)'
;MNKQLMISSAVVVGVVVAVFIYREDSVSQSSIYDAVEKKVSSKMTDPSSAIFRDFESHSNESNGKSKNVTVCGYVNSKNIYGGYAGSRMFISTVAIDGYNIDVGSVIISNSAEQDKAILEMCKK
;
A
#
# COMPACT_ATOMS: atom_id res chain seq x y z
N MET A 1 16.33 50.95 -10.07
CA MET A 1 15.97 49.53 -9.88
C MET A 1 16.85 48.97 -8.75
N ASN A 2 16.25 48.61 -7.60
CA ASN A 2 17.01 48.26 -6.40
C ASN A 2 17.68 46.90 -6.56
N LYS A 3 19.02 46.87 -6.70
CA LYS A 3 19.81 45.64 -6.85
C LYS A 3 19.54 44.63 -5.71
N GLN A 4 19.27 45.12 -4.50
CA GLN A 4 18.87 44.30 -3.36
C GLN A 4 17.57 43.52 -3.61
N LEU A 5 16.55 44.15 -4.21
CA LEU A 5 15.24 43.53 -4.46
C LEU A 5 15.34 42.40 -5.51
N MET A 6 16.20 42.58 -6.53
CA MET A 6 16.46 41.59 -7.59
C MET A 6 17.18 40.34 -7.05
N ILE A 7 18.17 40.53 -6.17
CA ILE A 7 18.94 39.43 -5.57
C ILE A 7 18.03 38.59 -4.65
N SER A 8 17.20 39.24 -3.82
CA SER A 8 16.26 38.54 -2.94
C SER A 8 15.27 37.66 -3.71
N SER A 9 14.72 38.17 -4.82
CA SER A 9 13.78 37.39 -5.65
C SER A 9 14.45 36.19 -6.32
N ALA A 10 15.69 36.34 -6.82
CA ALA A 10 16.41 35.25 -7.46
C ALA A 10 16.74 34.12 -6.48
N VAL A 11 17.09 34.46 -5.24
CA VAL A 11 17.34 33.47 -4.17
C VAL A 11 16.06 32.72 -3.82
N VAL A 12 14.94 33.43 -3.65
CA VAL A 12 13.64 32.79 -3.34
C VAL A 12 13.21 31.84 -4.47
N VAL A 13 13.33 32.26 -5.73
CA VAL A 13 13.00 31.40 -6.88
C VAL A 13 13.92 30.18 -6.95
N GLY A 14 15.22 30.36 -6.72
CA GLY A 14 16.18 29.25 -6.68
C GLY A 14 15.86 28.22 -5.60
N VAL A 15 15.49 28.68 -4.40
CA VAL A 15 15.08 27.80 -3.28
C VAL A 15 13.79 27.05 -3.61
N VAL A 16 12.79 27.72 -4.18
CA VAL A 16 11.52 27.08 -4.57
C VAL A 16 11.75 25.99 -5.62
N VAL A 17 12.52 26.30 -6.68
CA VAL A 17 12.84 25.33 -7.75
C VAL A 17 13.63 24.14 -7.20
N ALA A 18 14.59 24.38 -6.32
CA ALA A 18 15.32 23.31 -5.64
C ALA A 18 14.38 22.42 -4.82
N VAL A 19 13.47 22.99 -4.03
CA VAL A 19 12.48 22.21 -3.26
C VAL A 19 11.58 21.35 -4.17
N PHE A 20 11.18 21.86 -5.34
CA PHE A 20 10.41 21.07 -6.31
C PHE A 20 11.24 19.95 -6.97
N ILE A 21 12.55 20.13 -7.17
CA ILE A 21 13.44 19.11 -7.73
C ILE A 21 13.80 18.03 -6.69
N TYR A 22 13.93 18.40 -5.41
CA TYR A 22 14.32 17.49 -4.33
C TYR A 22 13.16 16.73 -3.68
N ARG A 23 11.91 16.88 -4.16
CA ARG A 23 10.83 16.00 -3.73
C ARG A 23 11.02 14.63 -4.36
N GLU A 24 11.77 13.81 -3.66
CA GLU A 24 11.92 12.39 -3.93
C GLU A 24 10.63 11.69 -3.50
N ASP A 25 9.63 11.76 -4.36
CA ASP A 25 8.34 11.17 -4.08
C ASP A 25 8.42 9.65 -4.32
N SER A 26 8.74 8.94 -3.25
CA SER A 26 8.56 7.50 -3.18
C SER A 26 7.19 7.20 -2.59
N VAL A 27 6.48 6.23 -3.18
CA VAL A 27 5.26 5.67 -2.57
C VAL A 27 5.61 5.10 -1.20
N SER A 28 4.93 5.59 -0.15
CA SER A 28 5.13 5.11 1.21
C SER A 28 4.50 3.72 1.40
N GLN A 29 5.07 2.90 2.30
CA GLN A 29 4.47 1.61 2.66
C GLN A 29 3.05 1.74 3.20
N SER A 30 2.76 2.82 3.96
CA SER A 30 1.40 3.10 4.45
C SER A 30 0.40 3.20 3.29
N SER A 31 0.76 3.90 2.22
CA SER A 31 -0.12 4.08 1.06
C SER A 31 -0.40 2.76 0.33
N ILE A 32 0.57 1.84 0.31
CA ILE A 32 0.41 0.49 -0.23
C ILE A 32 -0.58 -0.30 0.63
N TYR A 33 -0.40 -0.26 1.95
CA TYR A 33 -1.30 -0.96 2.88
C TYR A 33 -2.71 -0.41 2.82
N ASP A 34 -2.90 0.91 2.81
CA ASP A 34 -4.22 1.54 2.69
C ASP A 34 -4.95 1.10 1.40
N ALA A 35 -4.23 1.02 0.29
CA ALA A 35 -4.78 0.56 -0.99
C ALA A 35 -5.19 -0.92 -0.92
N VAL A 36 -4.36 -1.77 -0.32
CA VAL A 36 -4.63 -3.19 -0.13
C VAL A 36 -5.81 -3.40 0.83
N GLU A 37 -5.85 -2.69 1.96
CA GLU A 37 -6.95 -2.73 2.92
C GLU A 37 -8.27 -2.38 2.26
N LYS A 38 -8.31 -1.31 1.46
CA LYS A 38 -9.51 -0.92 0.71
C LYS A 38 -9.95 -2.02 -0.26
N LYS A 39 -9.01 -2.67 -0.95
CA LYS A 39 -9.32 -3.74 -1.90
C LYS A 39 -9.79 -5.01 -1.18
N VAL A 40 -9.13 -5.42 -0.10
CA VAL A 40 -9.47 -6.62 0.69
C VAL A 40 -10.81 -6.41 1.40
N SER A 41 -11.01 -5.26 2.05
CA SER A 41 -12.28 -4.93 2.73
C SER A 41 -13.46 -4.92 1.76
N SER A 42 -13.28 -4.49 0.51
CA SER A 42 -14.35 -4.52 -0.51
C SER A 42 -14.88 -5.94 -0.82
N LYS A 43 -14.14 -6.99 -0.46
CA LYS A 43 -14.58 -8.39 -0.58
C LYS A 43 -15.30 -8.91 0.66
N MET A 44 -15.36 -8.13 1.74
CA MET A 44 -15.98 -8.53 3.00
C MET A 44 -17.49 -8.27 3.00
N THR A 45 -18.21 -8.97 3.88
CA THR A 45 -19.65 -8.73 4.09
C THR A 45 -19.92 -7.35 4.68
N ASP A 46 -19.15 -6.94 5.69
CA ASP A 46 -19.15 -5.58 6.22
C ASP A 46 -17.74 -4.96 6.09
N PRO A 47 -17.45 -4.27 4.98
CA PRO A 47 -16.15 -3.64 4.72
C PRO A 47 -15.70 -2.66 5.81
N SER A 48 -16.65 -1.94 6.43
CA SER A 48 -16.35 -0.93 7.44
C SER A 48 -15.90 -1.51 8.77
N SER A 49 -16.23 -2.78 9.01
CA SER A 49 -15.85 -3.52 10.22
C SER A 49 -14.52 -4.27 10.08
N ALA A 50 -13.88 -4.21 8.92
CA ALA A 50 -12.66 -4.95 8.63
C ALA A 50 -11.54 -4.55 9.59
N ILE A 51 -10.92 -5.54 10.22
CA ILE A 51 -9.77 -5.39 11.10
C ILE A 51 -8.63 -6.15 10.47
N PHE A 52 -7.51 -5.45 10.26
CA PHE A 52 -6.30 -6.00 9.68
C PHE A 52 -5.19 -6.17 10.72
N ARG A 53 -4.38 -7.21 10.57
CA ARG A 53 -3.25 -7.52 11.47
C ARG A 53 -2.10 -8.19 10.70
N ASP A 54 -0.92 -8.12 11.28
CA ASP A 54 0.32 -8.79 10.84
C ASP A 54 0.63 -8.57 9.36
N PHE A 55 0.62 -7.30 8.93
CA PHE A 55 1.01 -6.93 7.57
C PHE A 55 2.47 -7.26 7.31
N GLU A 56 2.71 -7.94 6.19
CA GLU A 56 4.03 -8.20 5.65
C GLU A 56 4.04 -7.80 4.18
N SER A 57 5.15 -7.21 3.71
CA SER A 57 5.33 -6.84 2.30
C SER A 57 6.68 -7.27 1.78
N HIS A 58 6.66 -7.87 0.59
CA HIS A 58 7.82 -8.47 -0.06
C HIS A 58 7.92 -7.94 -1.49
N SER A 59 9.04 -7.33 -1.84
CA SER A 59 9.28 -6.84 -3.20
C SER A 59 9.76 -8.01 -4.07
N ASN A 60 8.99 -8.41 -5.08
CA ASN A 60 9.31 -9.56 -5.93
C ASN A 60 10.31 -9.22 -7.03
N GLU A 61 10.09 -8.12 -7.77
CA GLU A 61 10.96 -7.67 -8.86
C GLU A 61 10.86 -6.14 -9.02
N SER A 62 11.97 -5.51 -9.38
CA SER A 62 12.07 -4.07 -9.66
C SER A 62 12.72 -3.85 -11.02
N ASN A 63 11.93 -3.58 -12.06
CA ASN A 63 12.43 -3.20 -13.38
C ASN A 63 12.44 -1.67 -13.50
N GLY A 64 13.41 -1.03 -12.84
CA GLY A 64 13.54 0.43 -12.84
C GLY A 64 12.43 1.13 -12.06
N LYS A 65 11.53 1.84 -12.76
CA LYS A 65 10.44 2.65 -12.16
C LYS A 65 9.23 1.85 -11.69
N SER A 66 9.08 0.61 -12.19
CA SER A 66 7.98 -0.27 -11.79
C SER A 66 8.45 -1.33 -10.81
N LYS A 67 7.68 -1.51 -9.74
CA LYS A 67 7.93 -2.48 -8.66
C LYS A 67 6.69 -3.31 -8.41
N ASN A 68 6.87 -4.62 -8.29
CA ASN A 68 5.82 -5.52 -7.84
C ASN A 68 6.05 -5.92 -6.39
N VAL A 69 5.05 -5.69 -5.55
CA VAL A 69 5.06 -5.99 -4.12
C VAL A 69 3.97 -7.01 -3.83
N THR A 70 4.32 -8.11 -3.18
CA THR A 70 3.35 -8.99 -2.52
C THR A 70 3.04 -8.40 -1.14
N VAL A 71 1.77 -8.26 -0.80
CA VAL A 71 1.31 -7.84 0.52
C VAL A 71 0.46 -8.95 1.12
N CYS A 72 0.79 -9.30 2.35
CA CYS A 72 0.13 -10.33 3.12
C CYS A 72 -0.33 -9.80 4.46
N GLY A 73 -1.28 -10.49 5.07
CA GLY A 73 -1.68 -10.26 6.45
C GLY A 73 -2.93 -11.03 6.79
N TYR A 74 -3.55 -10.68 7.91
CA TYR A 74 -4.82 -11.23 8.33
C TYR A 74 -5.92 -10.19 8.26
N VAL A 75 -7.11 -10.62 7.87
CA VAL A 75 -8.33 -9.82 7.91
C VAL A 75 -9.44 -10.55 8.66
N ASN A 76 -10.24 -9.80 9.40
CA ASN A 76 -11.48 -10.26 10.00
C ASN A 76 -12.56 -9.20 9.81
N SER A 77 -13.80 -9.60 9.57
CA SER A 77 -14.93 -8.68 9.44
C SER A 77 -16.19 -9.29 10.02
N LYS A 78 -17.19 -8.44 10.27
CA LYS A 78 -18.52 -8.88 10.68
C LYS A 78 -19.21 -9.60 9.52
N ASN A 79 -19.90 -10.68 9.86
CA ASN A 79 -20.80 -11.39 8.96
C ASN A 79 -22.19 -10.74 8.96
N ILE A 80 -23.14 -11.33 8.22
CA ILE A 80 -24.53 -10.86 8.12
C ILE A 80 -25.28 -10.82 9.47
N TYR A 81 -24.77 -11.52 10.49
CA TYR A 81 -25.34 -11.55 11.83
C TYR A 81 -24.68 -10.54 12.79
N GLY A 82 -23.74 -9.72 12.28
CA GLY A 82 -23.05 -8.67 13.05
C GLY A 82 -21.88 -9.16 13.91
N GLY A 83 -21.58 -10.47 13.89
CA GLY A 83 -20.47 -11.07 14.63
C GLY A 83 -19.23 -11.28 13.77
N TYR A 84 -18.05 -11.25 14.38
CA TYR A 84 -16.78 -11.55 13.70
C TYR A 84 -16.64 -13.06 13.46
N ALA A 85 -16.36 -13.44 12.21
CA ALA A 85 -16.30 -14.84 11.79
C ALA A 85 -14.94 -15.52 12.05
N GLY A 86 -13.92 -14.74 12.41
CA GLY A 86 -12.57 -15.23 12.66
C GLY A 86 -11.57 -14.67 11.66
N SER A 87 -10.31 -14.58 12.10
CA SER A 87 -9.21 -14.05 11.30
C SER A 87 -8.85 -15.02 10.18
N ARG A 88 -8.66 -14.49 8.97
CA ARG A 88 -8.23 -15.24 7.77
C ARG A 88 -7.05 -14.56 7.10
N MET A 89 -6.10 -15.34 6.59
CA MET A 89 -5.00 -14.83 5.78
C MET A 89 -5.52 -14.25 4.47
N PHE A 90 -4.87 -13.18 4.01
CA PHE A 90 -4.99 -12.70 2.65
C PHE A 90 -3.60 -12.52 2.03
N ILE A 91 -3.57 -12.57 0.71
CA ILE A 91 -2.41 -12.22 -0.12
C ILE A 91 -2.87 -11.38 -1.30
N SER A 92 -2.10 -10.36 -1.61
CA SER A 92 -2.35 -9.46 -2.73
C SER A 92 -1.06 -9.15 -3.47
N THR A 93 -1.16 -8.99 -4.79
CA THR A 93 -0.09 -8.40 -5.60
C THR A 93 -0.38 -6.93 -5.83
N VAL A 94 0.62 -6.08 -5.67
CA VAL A 94 0.56 -4.63 -5.88
C VAL A 94 1.60 -4.23 -6.90
N ALA A 95 1.16 -3.62 -7.99
CA ALA A 95 2.04 -3.00 -8.97
C ALA A 95 2.17 -1.51 -8.63
N ILE A 96 3.41 -1.04 -8.54
CA ILE A 96 3.74 0.36 -8.27
C ILE A 96 4.46 0.90 -9.50
N ASP A 97 3.92 1.96 -10.11
CA ASP A 97 4.56 2.67 -11.23
C ASP A 97 4.60 4.18 -10.95
N GLY A 98 5.78 4.65 -10.55
CA GLY A 98 5.96 5.99 -9.99
C GLY A 98 5.10 6.18 -8.73
N TYR A 99 3.98 6.91 -8.88
CA TYR A 99 3.03 7.24 -7.81
C TYR A 99 1.75 6.40 -7.87
N ASN A 100 1.56 5.64 -8.95
CA ASN A 100 0.36 4.86 -9.15
C ASN A 100 0.50 3.55 -8.38
N ILE A 101 -0.50 3.25 -7.55
CA ILE A 101 -0.63 1.99 -6.82
C ILE A 101 -1.79 1.24 -7.44
N ASP A 102 -1.50 0.15 -8.14
CA ASP A 102 -2.50 -0.76 -8.67
C ASP A 102 -2.52 -2.05 -7.84
N VAL A 103 -3.67 -2.31 -7.20
CA VAL A 103 -3.87 -3.52 -6.40
C VAL A 103 -4.52 -4.58 -7.28
N GLY A 104 -3.72 -5.59 -7.62
CA GLY A 104 -4.10 -6.70 -8.47
C GLY A 104 -4.96 -7.75 -7.77
N SER A 105 -4.62 -9.02 -7.97
CA SER A 105 -5.37 -10.14 -7.42
C SER A 105 -5.30 -10.15 -5.90
N VAL A 106 -6.47 -10.17 -5.26
CA VAL A 106 -6.61 -10.40 -3.81
C VAL A 106 -7.23 -11.76 -3.60
N ILE A 107 -6.53 -12.61 -2.85
CA ILE A 107 -6.97 -13.94 -2.41
C ILE A 107 -7.10 -13.90 -0.89
N ILE A 108 -8.20 -14.43 -0.38
CA ILE A 108 -8.50 -14.51 1.05
C ILE A 108 -8.79 -15.98 1.35
N SER A 109 -8.14 -16.53 2.36
CA SER A 109 -8.30 -17.92 2.74
C SER A 109 -9.73 -18.19 3.22
N ASN A 110 -10.20 -19.41 2.97
CA ASN A 110 -11.46 -19.91 3.51
C ASN A 110 -11.28 -21.09 4.47
N SER A 111 -10.05 -21.58 4.65
CA SER A 111 -9.72 -22.72 5.51
C SER A 111 -8.33 -22.56 6.15
N ALA A 112 -8.07 -23.36 7.20
CA ALA A 112 -6.78 -23.35 7.87
C ALA A 112 -5.64 -23.89 6.99
N GLU A 113 -5.95 -24.78 6.05
CA GLU A 113 -4.99 -25.28 5.06
C GLU A 113 -4.60 -24.17 4.09
N GLN A 114 -5.57 -23.35 3.64
CA GLN A 114 -5.29 -22.19 2.82
C GLN A 114 -4.53 -21.10 3.59
N ASP A 115 -4.84 -20.90 4.88
CA ASP A 115 -4.08 -20.00 5.75
C ASP A 115 -2.58 -20.37 5.73
N LYS A 116 -2.26 -21.66 5.87
CA LYS A 116 -0.88 -22.17 5.81
C LYS A 116 -0.24 -21.98 4.43
N ALA A 117 -0.97 -22.32 3.36
CA ALA A 117 -0.46 -22.19 2.00
C ALA A 117 -0.15 -20.74 1.65
N ILE A 118 -1.02 -19.80 2.04
CA ILE A 118 -0.77 -18.37 1.85
C ILE A 118 0.45 -17.93 2.68
N LEU A 119 0.54 -18.35 3.94
CA LEU A 119 1.67 -18.00 4.80
C LEU A 119 3.02 -18.48 4.21
N GLU A 120 3.06 -19.65 3.59
CA GLU A 120 4.26 -20.15 2.90
C GLU A 120 4.61 -19.31 1.67
N MET A 121 3.62 -18.83 0.91
CA MET A 121 3.84 -17.91 -0.21
C MET A 121 4.34 -16.54 0.25
N CYS A 122 3.86 -16.05 1.39
CA CYS A 122 4.25 -14.75 1.95
C CYS A 122 5.69 -14.75 2.48
N LYS A 123 6.17 -15.88 2.99
CA LYS A 123 7.54 -15.99 3.54
C LYS A 123 8.64 -16.21 2.50
N LYS A 124 8.28 -16.34 1.23
CA LYS A 124 9.19 -16.65 0.14
C LYS A 124 9.87 -15.38 -0.39
#